data_AF-A0AAP8GEL6-F1
#
_entry.id   AF-A0AAP8GEL6-F1
#
_cell.length_a   1.000
_cell.length_b   1.000
_cell.length_c   1.000
_cell.angle_alpha   90.00
_cell.angle_beta   90.00
_cell.angle_gamma   90.00
#
_symmetry.space_group_name_H-M   'P 1'
#
loop_
_entity.id
_entity.type
_entity.pdbx_description
1 polymer ?
#
loop_
_entity_poly.entity_id
_entity_poly.type
_entity_poly.pdbx_seq_one_letter_code
_entity_poly.pdbx_strand_id
1 'polypeptide(L)' 'LRLLVQAADLGAVIMPPVPAFYHRPQSLDDVINQTVNRVLDQFDISLEHDLFTRWQGA' A
#
# COMPACT_ATOMS: atom_id res chain seq x y z
N LEU A 1 -8.38 18.56 -1.26
CA LEU A 1 -7.60 18.29 -0.03
C LEU A 1 -8.38 18.48 1.26
N ARG A 2 -9.20 19.54 1.42
CA ARG A 2 -9.97 19.83 2.65
C ARG A 2 -10.57 18.60 3.36
N LEU A 3 -11.34 17.76 2.64
CA LEU A 3 -11.98 16.58 3.23
C LEU A 3 -10.98 15.50 3.68
N LEU A 4 -9.93 15.27 2.90
CA LEU A 4 -8.88 14.29 3.23
C LEU A 4 -8.08 14.72 4.46
N VAL A 5 -7.78 16.03 4.57
CA VAL A 5 -7.10 16.60 5.74
C VAL A 5 -7.99 16.49 6.99
N GLN A 6 -9.26 16.86 6.89
CA GLN A 6 -10.20 16.73 8.00
C GLN A 6 -10.35 15.28 8.48
N ALA A 7 -10.39 14.32 7.55
CA ALA A 7 -10.44 12.90 7.90
C ALA A 7 -9.15 12.44 8.60
N ALA A 8 -7.99 12.89 8.12
CA ALA A 8 -6.70 12.60 8.76
C ALA A 8 -6.62 13.18 10.18
N ASP A 9 -7.09 14.41 10.39
CA ASP A 9 -7.14 15.05 11.72
C ASP A 9 -8.05 14.30 12.70
N LEU A 10 -9.06 13.59 12.20
CA LEU A 10 -9.96 12.73 12.98
C LEU A 10 -9.42 11.31 13.20
N GLY A 11 -8.20 11.01 12.75
CA GLY A 11 -7.52 9.74 12.94
C GLY A 11 -7.67 8.75 11.77
N ALA A 12 -8.24 9.15 10.63
CA ALA A 12 -8.27 8.29 9.45
C ALA A 12 -6.88 8.20 8.79
N VAL A 13 -6.52 7.01 8.32
CA VAL A 13 -5.34 6.83 7.46
C VAL A 13 -5.73 7.15 6.01
N ILE A 14 -5.07 8.15 5.40
CA ILE A 14 -5.25 8.48 3.99
C ILE A 14 -4.20 7.76 3.15
N MET A 15 -4.60 6.64 2.56
CA MET A 15 -3.74 5.80 1.72
C MET A 15 -4.24 5.81 0.27
N PRO A 16 -3.83 6.79 -0.56
CA PRO A 16 -4.18 6.77 -1.97
C PRO A 16 -3.49 5.56 -2.66
N PRO A 17 -4.19 4.84 -3.56
CA PRO A 17 -3.63 3.69 -4.28
C PRO A 17 -2.70 4.17 -5.40
N VAL A 18 -1.55 4.74 -5.02
CA VAL A 18 -0.51 5.19 -5.96
C VAL A 18 0.44 4.02 -6.25
N PRO A 19 0.51 3.53 -7.49
CA PRO A 19 1.40 2.43 -7.85
C PRO A 19 2.88 2.76 -7.59
N ALA A 20 3.63 1.88 -6.94
CA ALA A 20 5.04 2.13 -6.68
C ALA A 20 5.95 1.43 -7.70
N PHE A 21 6.22 2.04 -8.86
CA PHE A 21 6.94 1.39 -9.97
C PHE A 21 8.42 1.01 -9.74
N TYR A 22 9.00 1.30 -8.57
CA TYR A 22 10.41 0.97 -8.28
C TYR A 22 10.69 -0.54 -8.32
N HIS A 23 9.68 -1.37 -8.07
CA HIS A 23 9.79 -2.84 -8.14
C HIS A 23 9.55 -3.42 -9.55
N ARG A 24 9.40 -2.54 -10.56
CA ARG A 24 9.25 -2.91 -11.98
C ARG A 24 8.15 -3.97 -12.22
N PRO A 25 6.90 -3.71 -11.82
CA PRO A 25 5.78 -4.64 -12.04
C PRO A 25 5.67 -5.02 -13.53
N GLN A 26 5.37 -6.28 -13.81
CA GLN A 26 5.22 -6.81 -15.17
C GLN A 26 3.74 -6.91 -15.57
N SER A 27 2.85 -6.87 -14.59
CA SER A 27 1.40 -6.97 -14.78
C SER A 27 0.64 -5.93 -13.95
N LEU A 28 -0.64 -5.75 -14.27
CA LEU A 28 -1.54 -4.96 -13.44
C LEU A 28 -1.75 -5.62 -12.07
N ASP A 29 -1.75 -6.95 -12.02
CA ASP A 29 -1.91 -7.71 -10.77
C ASP A 29 -0.76 -7.42 -9.79
N ASP A 30 0.48 -7.24 -10.27
CA ASP A 30 1.61 -6.88 -9.39
C ASP A 30 1.38 -5.54 -8.67
N VAL A 31 0.80 -4.56 -9.37
CA VAL A 31 0.46 -3.24 -8.81
C VAL A 31 -0.68 -3.35 -7.78
N ILE A 32 -1.70 -4.15 -8.10
CA ILE A 32 -2.83 -4.42 -7.21
C ILE A 32 -2.34 -5.13 -5.95
N ASN A 33 -1.56 -6.19 -6.10
CA ASN A 33 -1.01 -7.01 -5.02
C ASN A 33 -0.16 -6.19 -4.06
N GLN A 34 0.70 -5.30 -4.57
CA GLN A 34 1.45 -4.38 -3.71
C GLN A 34 0.51 -3.47 -2.89
N THR A 35 -0.53 -2.91 -3.54
CA THR A 35 -1.48 -2.02 -2.85
C THR A 35 -2.27 -2.76 -1.78
N VAL A 36 -2.78 -3.96 -2.10
CA VAL A 36 -3.54 -4.81 -1.16
C VAL A 36 -2.68 -5.19 0.05
N ASN A 37 -1.45 -5.67 -0.17
CA ASN A 37 -0.59 -6.06 0.94
C ASN A 37 -0.25 -4.87 1.85
N ARG A 38 -0.02 -3.69 1.28
CA ARG A 38 0.19 -2.46 2.07
C ARG A 38 -1.05 -2.02 2.86
N VAL A 39 -2.26 -2.33 2.38
CA VAL A 39 -3.49 -2.11 3.17
C VAL A 39 -3.56 -3.10 4.33
N LEU A 40 -3.26 -4.38 4.09
CA LEU A 40 -3.19 -5.40 5.16
C LEU A 40 -2.19 -5.03 6.25
N ASP A 41 -1.03 -4.47 5.86
CA ASP A 41 -0.02 -3.94 6.80
C ASP A 41 -0.59 -2.86 7.74
N GLN A 42 -1.58 -2.05 7.30
CA GLN A 42 -2.21 -1.02 8.17
C GLN A 42 -3.07 -1.61 9.29
N PHE A 43 -3.47 -2.88 9.15
CA PHE A 43 -4.30 -3.59 10.12
C PHE A 43 -3.49 -4.66 10.88
N ASP A 44 -2.16 -4.65 10.76
CA ASP A 44 -1.27 -5.66 11.34
C ASP A 44 -1.60 -7.10 10.90
N ILE A 45 -2.18 -7.26 9.70
CA ILE A 45 -2.51 -8.56 9.13
C ILE A 45 -1.30 -9.08 8.35
N SER A 46 -0.70 -10.15 8.86
CA SER A 46 0.43 -10.84 8.21
C SER A 46 -0.08 -11.99 7.35
N LEU A 47 0.43 -12.09 6.12
CA LEU A 47 0.26 -13.25 5.26
C LEU A 47 1.41 -14.24 5.48
N GLU A 48 1.20 -15.51 5.14
CA GLU A 48 2.29 -16.51 5.12
C GLU A 48 3.39 -16.09 4.13
N HIS A 49 2.98 -15.52 3.00
CA HIS A 49 3.86 -14.95 1.98
C HIS A 49 3.29 -13.61 1.52
N ASP A 50 4.14 -12.58 1.43
CA ASP A 50 3.75 -11.30 0.88
C ASP A 50 3.30 -11.42 -0.59
N LEU A 51 2.29 -10.63 -0.98
CA LEU A 51 1.81 -10.59 -2.37
C LEU A 51 2.77 -9.87 -3.33
N PHE A 52 3.82 -9.23 -2.81
CA PHE A 52 4.82 -8.51 -3.59
C PHE A 52 6.19 -8.58 -2.91
N THR A 53 7.26 -8.32 -3.65
CA THR A 53 8.60 -8.23 -3.06
C THR A 53 8.78 -6.91 -2.31
N ARG A 54 8.93 -6.98 -0.98
CA ARG A 54 9.25 -5.81 -0.16
C ARG A 54 10.62 -5.23 -0.52
N TRP A 55 10.70 -3.91 -0.50
CA TRP A 55 11.97 -3.20 -0.63
C TRP A 55 12.87 -3.47 0.58
N GLN A 56 14.10 -3.92 0.37
CA GLN A 56 15.06 -4.28 1.42
C GLN A 56 16.15 -3.22 1.65
N GLY A 57 16.04 -2.04 1.02
CA GLY A 57 17.12 -1.07 1.01
C GLY A 57 18.11 -1.29 -0.14
N ALA A 58 19.01 -0.34 -0.31
CA ALA A 58 20.15 -0.41 -1.23
C ALA A 58 21.41 -0.83 -0.47
#